data_AF-A0A4Q5VH41-F1
#
_entry.id   AF-A0A4Q5VH41-F1
#
_cell.length_a   1.000
_cell.length_b   1.000
_cell.length_c   1.000
_cell.angle_alpha   90.00
_cell.angle_beta   90.00
_cell.angle_gamma   90.00
#
_symmetry.space_group_name_H-M   'P 1'
#
loop_
_entity.id
_entity.type
_entity.pdbx_description
1 polymer ?
#
loop_
_entity_poly.entity_id
_entity_poly.type
_entity_poly.pdbx_seq_one_letter_code
_entity_poly.pdbx_strand_id
1 'polypeptide(L)'
;MKYLWLFWVLYSGLAFAQEDFDFALIANKCDITVAYAKLSDDSVKTVPGDKPIFLCKRASKDLSCNLSYENSKKEETRKYLVNMDSPPMLMINSENNAELFLINTNELSAAYTSRMIDSNYIGTKVCNMAFFTGDQYKAITKESKK
;
A
#
# COMPACT_ATOMS: atom_id res chain seq x y z
N MET A 1 3.43 -11.84 -56.51
CA MET A 1 4.24 -11.08 -55.52
C MET A 1 3.31 -10.73 -54.36
N LYS A 2 3.04 -11.64 -53.42
CA LYS A 2 3.88 -12.10 -52.28
C LYS A 2 4.13 -11.00 -51.23
N TYR A 3 3.27 -11.01 -50.20
CA TYR A 3 3.58 -10.86 -48.78
C TYR A 3 4.55 -9.75 -48.34
N LEU A 4 4.25 -8.48 -48.61
CA LEU A 4 5.06 -7.36 -48.10
C LEU A 4 4.33 -6.37 -47.18
N TRP A 5 3.14 -6.72 -46.70
CA TRP A 5 2.34 -5.85 -45.80
C TRP A 5 2.08 -6.47 -44.41
N LEU A 6 2.77 -7.57 -44.08
CA LEU A 6 2.68 -8.24 -42.78
C LEU A 6 3.83 -7.86 -41.81
N PHE A 7 4.71 -6.94 -42.18
CA PHE A 7 5.93 -6.60 -41.41
C PHE A 7 5.80 -5.43 -40.44
N TRP A 8 4.62 -4.84 -40.26
CA TRP A 8 4.36 -3.83 -39.22
C TRP A 8 3.55 -4.37 -38.03
N VAL A 9 3.38 -5.69 -37.96
CA VAL A 9 2.72 -6.38 -36.83
C VAL A 9 3.74 -6.78 -35.73
N LEU A 10 5.04 -6.49 -35.90
CA LEU A 10 6.10 -7.02 -35.03
C LEU A 10 7.14 -5.95 -34.63
N TYR A 11 6.66 -4.92 -33.95
CA TYR A 11 7.47 -4.11 -33.01
C TYR A 11 6.71 -4.14 -31.66
N SER A 12 6.36 -5.30 -31.10
CA SER A 12 7.27 -6.13 -30.28
C SER A 12 8.43 -5.36 -29.61
N GLY A 13 8.09 -4.29 -28.91
CA GLY A 13 8.56 -4.10 -27.54
C GLY A 13 7.29 -3.95 -26.70
N LEU A 14 6.77 -4.95 -26.00
CA LEU A 14 7.40 -5.52 -24.81
C LEU A 14 8.23 -4.48 -24.04
N ALA A 15 7.70 -3.26 -23.94
CA ALA A 15 7.88 -2.49 -22.72
C ALA A 15 7.27 -3.36 -21.63
N PHE A 16 8.13 -4.02 -20.86
CA PHE A 16 7.76 -4.55 -19.55
C PHE A 16 7.01 -3.42 -18.86
N ALA A 17 5.69 -3.58 -18.69
CA ALA A 17 4.87 -2.70 -17.89
C ALA A 17 5.35 -2.88 -16.44
N GLN A 18 6.49 -2.27 -16.13
CA GLN A 18 6.96 -2.11 -14.78
C GLN A 18 6.01 -1.07 -14.20
N GLU A 19 5.08 -1.51 -13.36
CA GLU A 19 4.11 -0.64 -12.72
C GLU A 19 4.85 0.56 -12.14
N ASP A 20 4.53 1.74 -12.65
CA ASP A 20 5.22 2.97 -12.29
C ASP A 20 4.55 3.53 -11.05
N PHE A 21 5.20 3.35 -9.90
CA PHE A 21 4.81 3.89 -8.59
C PHE A 21 5.81 4.98 -8.16
N ASP A 22 5.30 6.01 -7.48
CA ASP A 22 6.08 7.16 -7.03
C ASP A 22 6.74 6.92 -5.69
N PHE A 23 6.10 6.13 -4.82
CA PHE A 23 6.63 5.78 -3.50
C PHE A 23 6.06 4.44 -3.01
N ALA A 24 6.74 3.85 -2.03
CA ALA A 24 6.36 2.62 -1.38
C ALA A 24 6.24 2.82 0.13
N LEU A 25 5.25 2.16 0.73
CA LEU A 25 5.09 2.05 2.18
C LEU A 25 5.16 0.58 2.56
N ILE A 26 6.12 0.21 3.39
CA ILE A 26 6.37 -1.18 3.79
C ILE A 26 6.13 -1.31 5.27
N ALA A 27 5.17 -2.15 5.68
CA ALA A 27 4.92 -2.38 7.09
C ALA A 27 5.99 -3.25 7.74
N ASN A 28 6.59 -2.74 8.82
CA ASN A 28 7.58 -3.46 9.62
C ASN A 28 6.91 -4.30 10.72
N LYS A 29 5.91 -3.71 11.38
CA LYS A 29 5.12 -4.34 12.44
C LYS A 29 3.68 -3.86 12.35
N CYS A 30 2.73 -4.77 12.51
CA CYS A 30 1.32 -4.46 12.61
C CYS A 30 0.72 -5.17 13.82
N ASP A 31 -0.12 -4.45 14.56
CA ASP A 31 -0.90 -4.96 15.67
C ASP A 31 -2.39 -4.69 15.39
N ILE A 32 -3.24 -5.68 15.62
CA ILE A 32 -4.69 -5.57 15.47
C ILE A 32 -5.31 -5.69 16.84
N THR A 33 -6.04 -4.66 17.25
CA THR A 33 -6.85 -4.69 18.47
C THR A 33 -8.30 -4.94 18.09
N VAL A 34 -8.94 -5.95 18.67
CA VAL A 34 -10.35 -6.29 18.45
C VAL A 34 -11.13 -6.22 19.76
N ALA A 35 -12.31 -5.62 19.69
CA ALA A 35 -13.34 -5.62 20.71
C ALA A 35 -14.60 -6.30 20.15
N TYR A 36 -15.20 -7.20 20.92
CA TYR A 36 -16.38 -7.93 20.48
C TYR A 36 -17.63 -7.05 20.61
N ALA A 37 -18.44 -7.00 19.55
CA ALA A 37 -19.57 -6.07 19.45
C ALA A 37 -20.86 -6.59 20.12
N LYS A 38 -20.86 -7.84 20.57
CA LYS A 38 -21.92 -8.45 21.38
C LYS A 38 -21.47 -8.49 22.84
N LEU A 39 -22.42 -8.51 23.77
CA LEU A 39 -22.16 -8.85 25.18
C LEU A 39 -21.57 -10.27 25.23
N SER A 40 -20.26 -10.37 25.10
CA SER A 40 -19.46 -11.58 25.26
C SER A 40 -18.51 -11.36 26.42
N ASP A 41 -18.28 -12.40 27.21
CA ASP A 41 -17.25 -12.39 28.26
C ASP A 41 -15.81 -12.34 27.68
N ASP A 42 -15.67 -12.35 26.36
CA ASP A 42 -14.40 -12.18 25.67
C ASP A 42 -13.83 -10.77 25.86
N SER A 43 -12.64 -10.70 26.45
CA SER A 43 -11.89 -9.47 26.63
C SER A 43 -11.39 -8.90 25.30
N VAL A 44 -11.09 -7.60 25.28
CA VAL A 44 -10.31 -6.95 24.22
C VAL A 44 -8.99 -7.72 24.03
N LYS A 45 -8.65 -8.04 22.79
CA LYS A 45 -7.42 -8.78 22.44
C LYS A 45 -6.62 -7.98 21.42
N THR A 46 -5.30 -7.97 21.58
CA THR A 46 -4.37 -7.45 20.58
C THR A 46 -3.56 -8.61 20.03
N VAL A 47 -3.59 -8.80 18.72
CA VAL A 47 -2.90 -9.88 18.01
C VAL A 47 -1.99 -9.31 16.93
N PRO A 48 -0.91 -10.01 16.55
CA PRO A 48 -0.10 -9.62 15.41
C PRO A 48 -0.96 -9.56 14.14
N GLY A 49 -0.80 -8.50 13.36
CA GLY A 49 -1.48 -8.34 12.07
C GLY A 49 -0.55 -8.61 10.89
N ASP A 50 -1.14 -8.93 9.74
CA ASP A 50 -0.39 -9.06 8.48
C ASP A 50 0.30 -7.75 8.11
N LYS A 51 1.48 -7.85 7.49
CA LYS A 51 2.29 -6.70 7.09
C LYS A 51 2.03 -6.35 5.62
N PRO A 52 1.27 -5.27 5.33
CA PRO A 52 1.02 -4.85 3.97
C PRO A 52 2.21 -4.13 3.35
N ILE A 53 2.32 -4.24 2.03
CA ILE A 53 3.17 -3.41 1.17
C ILE A 53 2.24 -2.60 0.27
N PHE A 54 2.40 -1.29 0.28
CA PHE A 54 1.66 -0.39 -0.62
C PHE A 54 2.63 0.24 -1.62
N LEU A 55 2.38 0.02 -2.90
CA LEU A 55 3.07 0.71 -3.99
C LEU A 55 2.14 1.76 -4.55
N CYS A 56 2.44 3.03 -4.29
CA CYS A 56 1.52 4.14 -4.52
C CYS A 56 1.95 5.00 -5.71
N LYS A 57 0.98 5.34 -6.55
CA LYS A 57 1.08 6.33 -7.61
C LYS A 57 0.17 7.51 -7.29
N ARG A 58 0.71 8.71 -7.44
CA ARG A 58 0.04 9.97 -7.16
C ARG A 58 -0.35 10.68 -8.44
N ALA A 59 -1.62 11.07 -8.52
CA ALA A 59 -2.17 11.94 -9.54
C ALA A 59 -2.77 13.18 -8.86
N SER A 60 -1.95 14.22 -8.64
CA SER A 60 -2.33 15.42 -7.89
C SER A 60 -2.74 15.13 -6.44
N LYS A 61 -4.03 15.16 -6.11
CA LYS A 61 -4.57 14.83 -4.77
C LYS A 61 -5.01 13.38 -4.65
N ASP A 62 -5.21 12.70 -5.76
CA ASP A 62 -5.64 11.32 -5.78
C ASP A 62 -4.43 10.40 -5.75
N LEU A 63 -4.54 9.30 -5.01
CA LEU A 63 -3.55 8.23 -5.01
C LEU A 63 -4.21 6.90 -5.31
N SER A 64 -3.51 6.12 -6.12
CA SER A 64 -3.81 4.71 -6.35
C SER A 64 -2.66 3.89 -5.81
N CYS A 65 -2.91 3.01 -4.84
CA CYS A 65 -1.89 2.11 -4.31
C CYS A 65 -2.26 0.66 -4.57
N ASN A 66 -1.29 -0.10 -5.09
CA ASN A 66 -1.36 -1.55 -5.14
C ASN A 66 -0.94 -2.10 -3.78
N LEU A 67 -1.87 -2.77 -3.11
CA LEU A 67 -1.70 -3.44 -1.84
C LEU A 67 -1.35 -4.90 -2.10
N SER A 68 -0.27 -5.36 -1.48
CA SER A 68 0.15 -6.76 -1.44
C SER A 68 0.59 -7.16 -0.04
N TYR A 69 0.78 -8.46 0.18
CA TYR A 69 1.30 -9.03 1.42
C TYR A 69 2.37 -10.06 1.04
N GLU A 70 3.48 -10.14 1.78
CA GLU A 70 4.64 -10.98 1.42
C GLU A 70 4.28 -12.44 1.13
N ASN A 71 3.28 -13.00 1.83
CA ASN A 71 2.86 -14.40 1.70
C ASN A 71 1.54 -14.59 0.96
N SER A 72 1.06 -13.57 0.23
CA SER A 72 -0.21 -13.62 -0.48
C SER A 72 -0.03 -13.28 -1.95
N LYS A 73 -0.68 -14.05 -2.82
CA LYS A 73 -0.83 -13.70 -4.25
C LYS A 73 -1.96 -12.70 -4.48
N LYS A 74 -2.64 -12.25 -3.42
CA LYS A 74 -3.74 -11.30 -3.52
C LYS A 74 -3.16 -9.89 -3.62
N GLU A 75 -3.32 -9.32 -4.80
CA GLU A 75 -3.05 -7.91 -5.07
C GLU A 75 -4.38 -7.17 -5.15
N GLU A 76 -4.46 -6.01 -4.51
CA GLU A 76 -5.67 -5.19 -4.48
C GLU A 76 -5.28 -3.74 -4.75
N THR A 77 -5.88 -3.11 -5.76
CA THR A 77 -5.70 -1.67 -5.97
C THR A 77 -6.68 -0.90 -5.10
N ARG A 78 -6.18 0.03 -4.29
CA ARG A 78 -6.97 0.91 -3.42
C ARG A 78 -6.75 2.37 -3.75
N LYS A 79 -7.79 3.18 -3.56
CA LYS A 79 -7.77 4.62 -3.79
C LYS A 79 -7.72 5.40 -2.49
N TYR A 80 -6.96 6.48 -2.51
CA TYR A 80 -6.77 7.37 -1.39
C TYR A 80 -6.68 8.83 -1.84
N LEU A 81 -6.80 9.73 -0.87
CA LEU A 81 -6.75 11.16 -1.06
C LEU A 81 -5.67 11.78 -0.17
N VAL A 82 -4.89 12.71 -0.71
CA VAL A 82 -3.99 13.55 0.08
C VAL A 82 -4.81 14.59 0.85
N ASN A 83 -4.83 14.44 2.16
CA ASN A 83 -5.49 15.40 3.05
C ASN A 83 -4.54 16.51 3.51
N MET A 84 -3.26 16.20 3.69
CA MET A 84 -2.24 17.19 4.03
C MET A 84 -0.95 16.86 3.28
N ASP A 85 -0.39 17.87 2.62
CA ASP A 85 0.90 17.79 1.95
C ASP A 85 1.73 19.00 2.36
N SER A 86 2.47 18.86 3.46
CA SER A 86 3.27 19.95 4.03
C SER A 86 4.58 19.36 4.54
N PRO A 87 5.69 19.51 3.81
CA PRO A 87 6.96 18.90 4.17
C PRO A 87 7.36 19.16 5.64
N PRO A 88 7.81 18.13 6.38
CA PRO A 88 8.07 16.76 5.91
C PRO A 88 6.87 15.80 6.02
N MET A 89 5.68 16.32 6.32
CA MET A 89 4.51 15.52 6.65
C MET A 89 3.56 15.35 5.46
N LEU A 90 3.16 14.10 5.22
CA LEU A 90 2.14 13.74 4.24
C LEU A 90 1.05 12.92 4.96
N MET A 91 -0.20 13.35 4.84
CA MET A 91 -1.38 12.66 5.40
C MET A 91 -2.28 12.19 4.26
N ILE A 92 -2.58 10.89 4.25
CA ILE A 92 -3.36 10.25 3.21
C ILE A 92 -4.49 9.46 3.85
N ASN A 93 -5.71 9.61 3.34
CA ASN A 93 -6.87 8.85 3.84
C ASN A 93 -7.53 8.07 2.70
N SER A 94 -8.17 6.96 3.03
CA SER A 94 -9.10 6.32 2.09
C SER A 94 -10.34 7.20 1.90
N GLU A 95 -11.06 7.03 0.79
CA GLU A 95 -12.26 7.82 0.48
C GLU A 95 -13.33 7.77 1.59
N ASN A 96 -13.47 6.63 2.27
CA ASN A 96 -14.39 6.42 3.39
C ASN A 96 -13.77 6.75 4.77
N ASN A 97 -12.56 7.30 4.81
CA ASN A 97 -11.76 7.53 6.02
C ASN A 97 -11.58 6.29 6.91
N ALA A 98 -11.74 5.07 6.37
CA ALA A 98 -11.48 3.84 7.11
C ALA A 98 -9.99 3.65 7.35
N GLU A 99 -9.15 4.18 6.47
CA GLU A 99 -7.70 4.06 6.49
C GLU A 99 -7.05 5.44 6.52
N LEU A 100 -5.97 5.56 7.28
CA LEU A 100 -5.17 6.76 7.44
C LEU A 100 -3.69 6.38 7.42
N PHE A 101 -2.91 7.14 6.65
CA PHE A 101 -1.46 7.13 6.67
C PHE A 101 -0.95 8.49 7.14
N LEU A 102 0.01 8.44 8.06
CA LEU A 102 0.80 9.59 8.50
C LEU A 102 2.25 9.30 8.13
N ILE A 103 2.80 10.06 7.19
CA ILE A 103 4.11 9.83 6.62
C ILE A 103 5.00 11.00 6.97
N ASN A 104 6.19 10.72 7.48
CA ASN A 104 7.28 11.68 7.63
C ASN A 104 8.36 11.35 6.59
N THR A 105 8.46 12.17 5.56
CA THR A 105 9.35 11.96 4.42
C THR A 105 10.82 12.20 4.75
N ASN A 106 11.13 13.01 5.78
CA ASN A 106 12.51 13.22 6.24
C ASN A 106 13.03 12.01 7.01
N GLU A 107 12.20 11.44 7.88
CA GLU A 107 12.56 10.29 8.73
C GLU A 107 12.34 8.94 8.04
N LEU A 108 11.93 8.94 6.76
CA LEU A 108 11.61 7.73 5.97
C LEU A 108 10.68 6.76 6.71
N SER A 109 9.72 7.32 7.45
CA SER A 109 8.83 6.55 8.32
C SER A 109 7.38 6.91 8.09
N ALA A 110 6.49 5.96 8.37
CA ALA A 110 5.06 6.16 8.29
C ALA A 110 4.33 5.34 9.36
N ALA A 111 3.13 5.79 9.71
CA ALA A 111 2.17 5.04 10.49
C ALA A 111 0.92 4.83 9.64
N TYR A 112 0.36 3.62 9.71
CA TYR A 112 -0.90 3.28 9.05
C TYR A 112 -1.91 2.81 10.08
N THR A 113 -3.12 3.32 9.99
CA THR A 113 -4.24 2.88 10.82
C THR A 113 -5.43 2.53 9.95
N SER A 114 -6.09 1.41 10.22
CA SER A 114 -7.29 0.97 9.49
C SER A 114 -8.34 0.44 10.44
N ARG A 115 -9.59 0.87 10.23
CA ARG A 115 -10.76 0.44 10.98
C ARG A 115 -11.30 -0.86 10.39
N MET A 116 -11.57 -1.83 11.25
CA MET A 116 -12.16 -3.11 10.90
C MET A 116 -13.53 -3.19 11.58
N ILE A 117 -14.59 -3.36 10.80
CA ILE A 117 -15.95 -3.51 11.33
C ILE A 117 -16.55 -4.77 10.72
N ASP A 118 -16.92 -5.70 11.59
CA ASP A 118 -17.68 -6.89 11.25
C ASP A 118 -18.94 -6.96 12.15
N SER A 119 -19.91 -7.78 11.75
CA SER A 119 -21.10 -8.10 12.53
C SER A 119 -20.82 -8.55 13.98
N ASN A 120 -19.63 -9.11 14.25
CA ASN A 120 -19.28 -9.66 15.56
C ASN A 120 -18.18 -8.90 16.30
N TYR A 121 -17.42 -8.04 15.63
CA TYR A 121 -16.30 -7.31 16.24
C TYR A 121 -16.06 -5.96 15.60
N ILE A 122 -15.51 -5.05 16.39
CA ILE A 122 -14.93 -3.78 15.95
C ILE A 122 -13.45 -3.84 16.30
N GLY A 123 -12.61 -3.47 15.35
CA GLY A 123 -11.18 -3.50 15.54
C GLY A 123 -10.46 -2.35 14.87
N THR A 124 -9.20 -2.19 15.25
CA THR A 124 -8.28 -1.25 14.61
C THR A 124 -6.96 -1.95 14.39
N LYS A 125 -6.48 -1.89 13.15
CA LYS A 125 -5.13 -2.30 12.77
C LYS A 125 -4.23 -1.06 12.79
N VAL A 126 -3.10 -1.16 13.45
CA VAL A 126 -2.06 -0.13 13.47
C VAL A 126 -0.76 -0.74 12.99
N CYS A 127 -0.09 -0.09 12.05
CA CYS A 127 1.20 -0.53 11.53
C CYS A 127 2.23 0.58 11.60
N ASN A 128 3.45 0.22 12.00
CA ASN A 128 4.64 1.02 11.78
C ASN A 128 5.22 0.64 10.43
N MET A 129 5.52 1.65 9.60
CA MET A 129 5.92 1.46 8.22
C MET A 129 7.18 2.28 7.92
N ALA A 130 7.95 1.80 6.94
CA ALA A 130 9.01 2.56 6.30
C ALA A 130 8.47 3.20 5.02
N PHE A 131 8.92 4.42 4.74
CA PHE A 131 8.63 5.15 3.51
C PHE A 131 9.86 5.13 2.60
N PHE A 132 9.64 4.83 1.33
CA PHE A 132 10.67 4.87 0.31
C PHE A 132 10.15 5.60 -0.92
N THR A 133 10.98 6.42 -1.54
CA THR A 133 10.68 6.87 -2.91
C THR A 133 10.72 5.69 -3.87
N GLY A 134 10.10 5.84 -5.04
CA GLY A 134 10.08 4.81 -6.07
C GLY A 134 11.48 4.32 -6.43
N ASP A 135 12.44 5.24 -6.53
CA ASP A 135 13.84 4.92 -6.84
C ASP A 135 14.55 4.19 -5.70
N GLN A 136 14.36 4.62 -4.45
CA GLN A 136 14.94 3.96 -3.28
C GLN A 136 14.45 2.50 -3.18
N TYR A 137 13.15 2.29 -3.34
CA TYR A 137 12.57 0.95 -3.27
C TYR A 137 13.05 0.05 -4.42
N LYS A 138 13.14 0.59 -5.65
CA LYS A 138 13.67 -0.12 -6.82
C LYS A 138 15.15 -0.51 -6.62
N ALA A 139 15.94 0.32 -5.95
CA ALA A 139 17.34 0.01 -5.66
C ALA A 139 17.46 -1.17 -4.69
N ILE A 140 16.75 -1.13 -3.56
CA ILE A 140 16.82 -2.15 -2.50
C ILE A 140 16.29 -3.52 -3.00
N THR A 141 15.23 -3.52 -3.81
CA THR A 141 14.63 -4.76 -4.36
C THR A 141 15.44 -5.40 -5.49
N LYS A 142 16.30 -4.64 -6.18
CA LYS A 142 17.23 -5.19 -7.18
C LYS A 142 18.42 -5.88 -6.51
N GLU A 143 18.93 -5.31 -5.42
CA GLU A 143 20.04 -5.89 -4.67
C GLU A 143 19.65 -7.19 -3.97
N SER A 144 18.41 -7.32 -3.49
CA SER A 144 17.94 -8.56 -2.83
C SER A 144 17.73 -9.75 -3.76
N LYS A 145 17.78 -9.55 -5.09
CA LYS A 145 17.63 -10.61 -6.10
C LYS A 145 18.94 -11.08 -6.73
N LYS A 146 20.08 -10.53 -6.30
CA LYS A 146 21.42 -11.00 -6.65
C LYS A 146 21.94 -11.93 -5.57
#